data_AF-A0A7C7KWQ3-F1
#
_entry.id   AF-A0A7C7KWQ3-F1
#
_cell.length_a   1.000
_cell.length_b   1.000
_cell.length_c   1.000
_cell.angle_alpha   90.00
_cell.angle_beta   90.00
_cell.angle_gamma   90.00
#
_symmetry.space_group_name_H-M   'P 1'
#
loop_
_entity.id
_entity.type
_entity.pdbx_description
1 polymer ?
#
loop_
_entity_poly.entity_id
_entity_poly.type
_entity_poly.pdbx_seq_one_letter_code
_entity_poly.pdbx_strand_id
1 'polypeptide(L)'
;ASNDNARLTERITLTGSSKDPTPIDSVLVLDRSGSMDESAGDRRKIEAMRDAANLYADLLRDNPEDETSGDKLGFVKYNDGNADYMTLDFMDAAKDTEIATKLSDAALGAFSDLKPEGGTGIGGAMERAADVLLPSSDERKQVMVVITDGRETEDPRINDVVTPIQDANTDLIMFSVGVGQDIEPDKLQNITNVSNGFHQVAGSLTDTNVFDLETFYFKIFASAADMDLVVDPTHSETLLSPDPVIVDSAKIISSDRSATFLVLDDPVLRQFYDLEFLSPSGEIIVPGVTIGGIGIQESKRHTYKILRIVFPDISKADEYTGTWNLRLKPNGSWNVQAVQKPLIEGDIHYSNWISPLEGSVPIGFAGAVSSDYRLRVNVLPSSFIPGANIKLSATLTDREWPAPNGSVTVAVQSPSGVQSNVTLFDDG
;
A
#
# COMPACT_ATOMS: atom_id res chain seq x y z
N ALA A 1 38.81 -18.32 35.01
CA ALA A 1 38.25 -17.78 36.28
C ALA A 1 39.20 -16.72 36.82
N SER A 2 38.86 -15.45 36.63
CA SER A 2 39.44 -14.33 37.38
C SER A 2 38.30 -13.59 38.06
N ASN A 3 38.20 -13.77 39.39
CA ASN A 3 37.22 -13.11 40.25
C ASN A 3 37.81 -11.81 40.80
N ASP A 4 37.84 -10.76 39.99
CA ASP A 4 38.11 -9.41 40.50
C ASP A 4 36.77 -8.69 40.74
N ASN A 5 36.46 -8.44 42.01
CA ASN A 5 35.18 -7.91 42.50
C ASN A 5 35.15 -6.38 42.60
N ALA A 6 36.09 -5.67 41.95
CA ALA A 6 36.22 -4.22 42.05
C ALA A 6 35.60 -3.41 40.88
N ARG A 7 34.87 -4.04 39.96
CA ARG A 7 34.08 -3.34 38.91
C ARG A 7 32.64 -3.86 38.91
N LEU A 8 31.77 -3.20 39.67
CA LEU A 8 30.38 -3.64 39.89
C LEU A 8 29.38 -3.19 38.82
N THR A 9 29.80 -2.50 37.76
CA THR A 9 28.95 -2.26 36.57
C THR A 9 29.84 -1.70 35.46
N GLU A 10 29.74 -2.25 34.25
CA GLU A 10 30.30 -1.64 33.04
C GLU A 10 29.16 -1.00 32.25
N ARG A 11 29.31 0.28 31.92
CA ARG A 11 28.31 1.01 31.13
C ARG A 11 28.58 0.72 29.66
N ILE A 12 27.79 -0.18 29.08
CA ILE A 12 27.82 -0.43 27.64
C ILE A 12 26.98 0.67 26.98
N THR A 13 27.62 1.59 26.27
CA THR A 13 26.92 2.54 25.41
C THR A 13 26.59 1.83 24.11
N LEU A 14 25.31 1.50 23.94
CA LEU A 14 24.77 1.02 22.67
C LEU A 14 24.52 2.25 21.78
N THR A 15 25.12 2.27 20.60
CA THR A 15 24.81 3.23 19.55
C THR A 15 24.22 2.45 18.38
N GLY A 16 22.93 2.64 18.11
CA GLY A 16 22.26 2.15 16.90
C GLY A 16 22.27 3.23 15.82
N SER A 17 22.28 2.82 14.56
CA SER A 17 22.12 3.71 13.41
C SER A 17 20.83 3.34 12.72
N SER A 18 19.92 4.28 12.51
CA SER A 18 18.76 4.02 11.67
C SER A 18 19.22 3.63 10.27
N LYS A 19 18.86 2.43 9.81
CA LYS A 19 18.82 2.19 8.35
C LYS A 19 17.57 2.89 7.85
N ASP A 20 17.75 3.88 6.99
CA ASP A 20 16.61 4.56 6.40
C ASP A 20 15.80 3.59 5.55
N PRO A 21 14.46 3.69 5.56
CA PRO A 21 13.63 2.79 4.77
C PRO A 21 13.98 2.97 3.29
N THR A 22 14.18 1.87 2.57
CA THR A 22 14.60 1.87 1.17
C THR A 22 13.65 2.74 0.34
N PRO A 23 14.14 3.78 -0.36
CA PRO A 23 13.33 4.60 -1.24
C PRO A 23 12.71 3.82 -2.38
N ILE A 24 11.54 4.27 -2.84
CA ILE A 24 10.79 3.64 -3.92
C ILE A 24 10.77 4.59 -5.12
N ASP A 25 11.14 4.08 -6.30
CA ASP A 25 10.97 4.74 -7.58
C ASP A 25 9.85 4.02 -8.33
N SER A 26 8.71 4.70 -8.49
CA SER A 26 7.50 4.09 -9.01
C SER A 26 7.06 4.74 -10.32
N VAL A 27 6.61 3.93 -11.27
CA VAL A 27 5.91 4.39 -12.47
C VAL A 27 4.52 3.78 -12.53
N LEU A 28 3.50 4.64 -12.55
CA LEU A 28 2.12 4.21 -12.82
C LEU A 28 1.87 4.27 -14.33
N VAL A 29 1.38 3.17 -14.88
CA VAL A 29 1.08 3.00 -16.30
C VAL A 29 -0.43 3.05 -16.48
N LEU A 30 -0.92 4.21 -16.91
CA LEU A 30 -2.33 4.62 -16.84
C LEU A 30 -3.04 4.40 -18.18
N ASP A 31 -4.01 3.49 -18.19
CA ASP A 31 -4.92 3.26 -19.32
C ASP A 31 -5.86 4.45 -19.51
N ARG A 32 -5.94 4.93 -20.75
CA ARG A 32 -6.94 5.91 -21.21
C ARG A 32 -7.55 5.48 -22.54
N SER A 33 -7.66 4.18 -22.78
CA SER A 33 -8.38 3.61 -23.91
C SER A 33 -9.86 4.03 -23.88
N GLY A 34 -10.56 3.88 -25.01
CA GLY A 34 -11.96 4.32 -25.11
C GLY A 34 -12.90 3.64 -24.10
N SER A 35 -12.61 2.39 -23.72
CA SER A 35 -13.40 1.64 -22.73
C SER A 35 -13.30 2.21 -21.32
N MET A 36 -12.25 2.97 -21.00
CA MET A 36 -12.12 3.66 -19.71
C MET A 36 -13.18 4.75 -19.48
N ASP A 37 -13.89 5.19 -20.54
CA ASP A 37 -15.04 6.10 -20.43
C ASP A 37 -16.29 5.43 -19.83
N GLU A 38 -16.33 4.10 -19.88
CA GLU A 38 -17.47 3.31 -19.43
C GLU A 38 -17.57 3.27 -17.90
N SER A 39 -18.77 2.94 -17.43
CA SER A 39 -19.02 2.73 -16.02
C SER A 39 -18.39 1.41 -15.55
N ALA A 40 -17.70 1.42 -14.42
CA ALA A 40 -17.36 0.23 -13.65
C ALA A 40 -18.33 0.10 -12.47
N GLY A 41 -19.62 -0.05 -12.75
CA GLY A 41 -20.65 0.07 -11.73
C GLY A 41 -21.04 1.52 -11.54
N ASP A 42 -20.65 2.11 -10.40
CA ASP A 42 -21.17 3.42 -9.96
C ASP A 42 -20.32 4.64 -10.25
N ARG A 43 -19.12 4.38 -10.78
CA ARG A 43 -18.18 5.41 -11.19
C ARG A 43 -17.58 5.02 -12.52
N ARG A 44 -17.10 6.00 -13.28
CA ARG A 44 -16.37 5.70 -14.52
C ARG A 44 -15.03 5.07 -14.17
N LYS A 45 -14.59 4.11 -15.00
CA LYS A 45 -13.31 3.41 -14.81
C LYS A 45 -12.14 4.40 -14.74
N ILE A 46 -12.15 5.42 -15.59
CA ILE A 46 -11.13 6.47 -15.59
C ILE A 46 -11.10 7.31 -14.30
N GLU A 47 -12.26 7.56 -13.69
CA GLU A 47 -12.35 8.29 -12.41
C GLU A 47 -11.83 7.42 -11.27
N ALA A 48 -12.12 6.12 -11.30
CA ALA A 48 -11.56 5.14 -10.37
C ALA A 48 -10.02 5.09 -10.45
N MET A 49 -9.48 4.93 -11.65
CA MET A 49 -8.04 4.92 -11.87
C MET A 49 -7.38 6.19 -11.34
N ARG A 50 -7.96 7.36 -11.66
CA ARG A 50 -7.43 8.66 -11.22
C ARG A 50 -7.39 8.77 -9.69
N ASP A 51 -8.45 8.37 -8.99
CA ASP A 51 -8.51 8.48 -7.53
C ASP A 51 -7.53 7.52 -6.84
N ALA A 52 -7.40 6.29 -7.36
CA ALA A 52 -6.40 5.33 -6.88
C ALA A 52 -4.96 5.79 -7.16
N ALA A 53 -4.71 6.43 -8.31
CA ALA A 53 -3.41 7.04 -8.61
C ALA A 53 -3.09 8.23 -7.69
N ASN A 54 -4.07 9.07 -7.37
CA ASN A 54 -3.91 10.13 -6.36
C ASN A 54 -3.61 9.55 -4.97
N LEU A 55 -4.31 8.49 -4.57
CA LEU A 55 -4.05 7.80 -3.30
C LEU A 55 -2.62 7.27 -3.24
N TYR A 56 -2.16 6.62 -4.30
CA TYR A 56 -0.80 6.09 -4.37
C TYR A 56 0.25 7.20 -4.24
N ALA A 57 0.05 8.33 -4.92
CA ALA A 57 0.91 9.49 -4.79
C ALA A 57 0.97 10.00 -3.35
N ASP A 58 -0.17 10.17 -2.68
CA ASP A 58 -0.23 10.62 -1.29
C ASP A 58 0.35 9.60 -0.28
N LEU A 59 0.50 8.34 -0.68
CA LEU A 59 1.14 7.27 0.10
C LEU A 59 2.67 7.30 0.00
N LEU A 60 3.24 7.91 -1.03
CA LEU A 60 4.69 8.04 -1.15
C LEU A 60 5.26 9.06 -0.15
N ARG A 61 6.54 8.91 0.18
CA ARG A 61 7.26 9.82 1.06
C ARG A 61 7.83 10.98 0.27
N ASP A 62 7.53 12.18 0.72
CA ASP A 62 8.20 13.38 0.25
C ASP A 62 9.70 13.32 0.50
N ASN A 63 10.46 13.97 -0.38
CA ASN A 63 11.88 14.12 -0.27
C ASN A 63 12.23 15.10 0.86
N PRO A 64 12.84 14.64 1.96
CA PRO A 64 13.42 15.56 2.93
C PRO A 64 14.67 16.23 2.32
N GLU A 65 15.15 17.30 2.95
CA GLU A 65 16.26 18.15 2.48
C GLU A 65 17.60 17.41 2.16
N ASP A 66 17.71 16.11 2.40
CA ASP A 66 18.91 15.27 2.21
C ASP A 66 18.92 14.44 0.90
N GLU A 67 17.98 14.70 -0.03
CA GLU A 67 17.91 14.21 -1.43
C GLU A 67 18.05 12.70 -1.70
N THR A 68 18.08 11.86 -0.66
CA THR A 68 18.42 10.43 -0.77
C THR A 68 17.33 9.50 -0.25
N SER A 69 16.41 9.99 0.58
CA SER A 69 15.41 9.15 1.28
C SER A 69 13.96 9.33 0.82
N GLY A 70 13.69 10.33 -0.03
CA GLY A 70 12.38 10.53 -0.66
C GLY A 70 12.06 9.51 -1.74
N ASP A 71 10.78 9.24 -1.95
CA ASP A 71 10.29 8.39 -3.03
C ASP A 71 10.16 9.20 -4.33
N LYS A 72 10.18 8.52 -5.49
CA LYS A 72 9.95 9.12 -6.80
C LYS A 72 8.71 8.55 -7.46
N LEU A 73 8.03 9.40 -8.24
CA LEU A 73 6.86 9.02 -9.00
C LEU A 73 6.94 9.56 -10.43
N GLY A 74 6.64 8.69 -11.39
CA GLY A 74 6.42 9.02 -12.79
C GLY A 74 5.10 8.42 -13.29
N PHE A 75 4.56 8.99 -14.36
CA PHE A 75 3.37 8.45 -15.04
C PHE A 75 3.67 8.20 -16.50
N VAL A 76 3.31 7.02 -16.98
CA VAL A 76 3.13 6.73 -18.40
C VAL A 76 1.63 6.65 -18.65
N LYS A 77 1.16 7.29 -19.71
CA LYS A 77 -0.23 7.13 -20.16
C LYS A 77 -0.25 6.36 -21.47
N TYR A 78 -1.31 5.60 -21.68
CA TYR A 78 -1.44 4.84 -22.91
C TYR A 78 -2.87 4.67 -23.40
N ASN A 79 -2.98 4.52 -24.71
CA ASN A 79 -4.15 4.04 -25.42
C ASN A 79 -3.66 3.32 -26.68
N ASP A 80 -4.00 3.78 -27.88
CA ASP A 80 -3.33 3.41 -29.13
C ASP A 80 -1.92 4.00 -29.27
N GLY A 81 -1.56 4.99 -28.46
CA GLY A 81 -0.20 5.53 -28.35
C GLY A 81 0.28 5.60 -26.90
N ASN A 82 1.60 5.47 -26.72
CA ASN A 82 2.25 5.42 -25.41
C ASN A 82 3.13 6.65 -25.22
N ALA A 83 2.96 7.36 -24.10
CA ALA A 83 3.71 8.58 -23.82
C ALA A 83 4.04 8.73 -22.33
N ASP A 84 5.19 9.34 -22.04
CA ASP A 84 5.49 9.83 -20.71
C ASP A 84 4.51 10.96 -20.40
N TYR A 85 3.72 10.79 -19.35
CA TYR A 85 2.72 11.77 -18.94
C TYR A 85 3.26 12.72 -17.88
N MET A 86 4.10 12.18 -17.00
CA MET A 86 4.81 12.88 -15.94
C MET A 86 6.18 12.22 -15.76
N THR A 87 7.24 13.01 -15.79
CA THR A 87 8.63 12.53 -15.60
C THR A 87 8.78 11.87 -14.23
N LEU A 88 9.58 10.80 -14.12
CA LEU A 88 9.96 10.23 -12.84
C LEU A 88 10.86 11.21 -12.09
N ASP A 89 10.36 11.73 -10.97
CA ASP A 89 11.11 12.66 -10.12
C ASP A 89 10.68 12.51 -8.66
N PHE A 90 11.45 13.10 -7.75
CA PHE A 90 11.17 13.10 -6.32
C PHE A 90 9.80 13.69 -6.00
N MET A 91 9.14 13.08 -5.03
CA MET A 91 7.96 13.67 -4.40
C MET A 91 8.38 14.91 -3.62
N ASP A 92 7.80 16.04 -3.98
CA ASP A 92 7.96 17.33 -3.32
C ASP A 92 6.74 18.21 -3.62
N ALA A 93 6.70 19.43 -3.07
CA ALA A 93 5.58 20.34 -3.27
C ALA A 93 5.33 20.72 -4.75
N ALA A 94 6.38 20.74 -5.59
CA ALA A 94 6.22 21.00 -7.02
C ALA A 94 5.62 19.78 -7.72
N LYS A 95 6.07 18.58 -7.35
CA LYS A 95 5.54 17.31 -7.83
C LYS A 95 4.08 17.12 -7.45
N ASP A 96 3.71 17.43 -6.22
CA ASP A 96 2.31 17.40 -5.76
C ASP A 96 1.41 18.31 -6.59
N THR A 97 1.90 19.51 -6.93
CA THR A 97 1.16 20.46 -7.78
C THR A 97 1.00 19.93 -9.21
N GLU A 98 2.04 19.28 -9.75
CA GLU A 98 1.99 18.63 -11.06
C GLU A 98 0.96 17.48 -11.05
N ILE A 99 1.03 16.60 -10.06
CA ILE A 99 0.10 15.46 -9.87
C ILE A 99 -1.34 15.96 -9.75
N ALA A 100 -1.60 16.98 -8.93
CA ALA A 100 -2.92 17.56 -8.77
C ALA A 100 -3.49 18.11 -10.09
N THR A 101 -2.63 18.57 -11.00
CA THR A 101 -3.04 19.02 -12.34
C THR A 101 -3.28 17.85 -13.28
N LYS A 102 -2.34 16.90 -13.33
CA LYS A 102 -2.33 15.71 -14.21
C LYS A 102 -3.43 14.70 -13.88
N LEU A 103 -3.83 14.63 -12.62
CA LEU A 103 -4.89 13.76 -12.11
C LEU A 103 -6.13 14.56 -11.66
N SER A 104 -6.41 15.68 -12.33
CA SER A 104 -7.62 16.50 -12.09
C SER A 104 -8.83 16.02 -12.89
N ASP A 105 -10.04 16.45 -12.51
CA ASP A 105 -11.25 16.24 -13.34
C ASP A 105 -11.08 16.81 -14.76
N ALA A 106 -10.42 17.96 -14.88
CA ALA A 106 -10.18 18.60 -16.18
C ALA A 106 -9.27 17.75 -17.09
N ALA A 107 -8.29 17.03 -16.49
CA ALA A 107 -7.40 16.15 -17.23
C ALA A 107 -8.15 14.97 -17.89
N LEU A 108 -9.28 14.54 -17.32
CA LEU A 108 -10.12 13.47 -17.89
C LEU A 108 -10.87 13.90 -19.17
N GLY A 109 -10.95 15.21 -19.44
CA GLY A 109 -11.60 15.75 -20.65
C GLY A 109 -10.63 16.15 -21.75
N ALA A 110 -9.33 16.21 -21.48
CA ALA A 110 -8.33 16.75 -22.40
C ALA A 110 -7.54 15.66 -23.14
N PHE A 111 -7.51 15.75 -24.47
CA PHE A 111 -6.79 14.80 -25.36
C PHE A 111 -5.28 14.72 -25.04
N SER A 112 -4.69 15.86 -24.69
CA SER A 112 -3.29 15.94 -24.25
C SER A 112 -3.02 15.23 -22.92
N ASP A 113 -4.07 14.80 -22.23
CA ASP A 113 -4.05 14.30 -20.86
C ASP A 113 -4.67 12.90 -20.80
N LEU A 114 -5.70 12.70 -19.99
CA LEU A 114 -6.27 11.39 -19.66
C LEU A 114 -7.65 11.16 -20.29
N LYS A 115 -8.01 11.93 -21.33
CA LYS A 115 -9.26 11.70 -22.05
C LYS A 115 -9.31 10.25 -22.57
N PRO A 116 -10.34 9.46 -22.18
CA PRO A 116 -10.54 8.11 -22.69
C PRO A 116 -10.83 8.10 -24.19
N GLU A 117 -9.98 7.43 -24.97
CA GLU A 117 -10.16 7.22 -26.41
C GLU A 117 -9.16 6.20 -26.98
N GLY A 118 -9.46 5.67 -28.18
CA GLY A 118 -8.51 4.81 -28.89
C GLY A 118 -8.43 3.38 -28.34
N GLY A 119 -7.37 2.68 -28.73
CA GLY A 119 -7.10 1.28 -28.40
C GLY A 119 -6.35 1.10 -27.07
N THR A 120 -5.80 -0.08 -26.86
CA THR A 120 -5.18 -0.52 -25.61
C THR A 120 -3.79 -1.12 -25.90
N GLY A 121 -2.74 -0.31 -25.82
CA GLY A 121 -1.35 -0.68 -26.11
C GLY A 121 -0.49 -0.94 -24.87
N ILE A 122 -0.79 -2.00 -24.13
CA ILE A 122 -0.16 -2.26 -22.82
C ILE A 122 1.33 -2.56 -22.94
N GLY A 123 1.75 -3.48 -23.82
CA GLY A 123 3.16 -3.87 -23.92
C GLY A 123 4.10 -2.70 -24.23
N GLY A 124 3.74 -1.82 -25.17
CA GLY A 124 4.57 -0.63 -25.46
C GLY A 124 4.56 0.40 -24.32
N ALA A 125 3.51 0.45 -23.50
CA ALA A 125 3.48 1.29 -22.31
C ALA A 125 4.39 0.72 -21.21
N MET A 126 4.45 -0.61 -21.07
CA MET A 126 5.38 -1.29 -20.17
C MET A 126 6.84 -1.06 -20.55
N GLU A 127 7.20 -1.19 -21.83
CA GLU A 127 8.57 -0.89 -22.30
C GLU A 127 8.97 0.54 -21.93
N ARG A 128 8.08 1.49 -22.18
CA ARG A 128 8.33 2.90 -21.86
C ARG A 128 8.48 3.15 -20.36
N ALA A 129 7.64 2.52 -19.54
CA ALA A 129 7.76 2.62 -18.09
C ALA A 129 9.05 1.97 -17.57
N ALA A 130 9.48 0.86 -18.17
CA ALA A 130 10.77 0.24 -17.88
C ALA A 130 11.92 1.19 -18.23
N ASP A 131 11.91 1.80 -19.42
CA ASP A 131 12.92 2.78 -19.86
C ASP A 131 13.03 3.98 -18.91
N VAL A 132 11.90 4.44 -18.36
CA VAL A 132 11.87 5.50 -17.34
C VAL A 132 12.49 5.05 -16.02
N LEU A 133 12.36 3.78 -15.65
CA LEU A 133 12.88 3.21 -14.40
C LEU A 133 14.35 2.76 -14.51
N LEU A 134 14.83 2.38 -15.70
CA LEU A 134 16.20 1.90 -15.94
C LEU A 134 17.31 2.78 -15.36
N PRO A 135 17.22 4.13 -15.36
CA PRO A 135 18.25 4.99 -14.78
C PRO A 135 18.25 5.03 -13.25
N SER A 136 17.25 4.43 -12.59
CA SER A 136 17.16 4.42 -11.12
C SER A 136 18.26 3.55 -10.52
N SER A 137 18.74 3.93 -9.33
CA SER A 137 19.80 3.19 -8.63
C SER A 137 19.28 1.85 -8.12
N ASP A 138 20.10 0.80 -8.20
CA ASP A 138 19.86 -0.53 -7.61
C ASP A 138 19.69 -0.48 -6.06
N GLU A 139 20.04 0.65 -5.43
CA GLU A 139 19.80 0.88 -3.99
C GLU A 139 18.35 1.30 -3.68
N ARG A 140 17.52 1.49 -4.71
CA ARG A 140 16.11 1.94 -4.61
C ARG A 140 15.21 0.83 -5.14
N LYS A 141 14.03 0.68 -4.56
CA LYS A 141 13.04 -0.27 -5.09
C LYS A 141 12.41 0.32 -6.33
N GLN A 142 12.46 -0.41 -7.43
CA GLN A 142 11.81 0.00 -8.67
C GLN A 142 10.47 -0.71 -8.78
N VAL A 143 9.41 0.06 -8.99
CA VAL A 143 8.03 -0.43 -9.01
C VAL A 143 7.32 0.04 -10.27
N MET A 144 6.70 -0.88 -10.99
CA MET A 144 5.80 -0.60 -12.10
C MET A 144 4.40 -1.07 -11.75
N VAL A 145 3.41 -0.20 -11.91
CA VAL A 145 1.99 -0.54 -11.69
C VAL A 145 1.23 -0.33 -12.98
N VAL A 146 0.77 -1.43 -13.58
CA VAL A 146 -0.02 -1.42 -14.81
C VAL A 146 -1.48 -1.53 -14.48
N ILE A 147 -2.30 -0.57 -14.91
CA ILE A 147 -3.77 -0.66 -14.80
C ILE A 147 -4.37 -0.73 -16.20
N THR A 148 -5.37 -1.59 -16.41
CA THR A 148 -6.17 -1.66 -17.64
C THR A 148 -7.60 -2.10 -17.35
N ASP A 149 -8.54 -1.74 -18.23
CA ASP A 149 -9.92 -2.26 -18.21
C ASP A 149 -10.24 -3.16 -19.42
N GLY A 150 -9.26 -3.43 -20.27
CA GLY A 150 -9.49 -4.01 -21.59
C GLY A 150 -8.44 -5.04 -22.01
N ARG A 151 -8.65 -5.56 -23.21
CA ARG A 151 -7.72 -6.46 -23.90
C ARG A 151 -6.75 -5.65 -24.74
N GLU A 152 -5.51 -6.08 -24.84
CA GLU A 152 -4.55 -5.40 -25.71
C GLU A 152 -5.06 -5.38 -27.16
N THR A 153 -5.02 -4.22 -27.81
CA THR A 153 -5.33 -4.06 -29.24
C THR A 153 -4.12 -3.68 -30.08
N GLU A 154 -3.07 -3.10 -29.47
CA GLU A 154 -1.87 -2.65 -30.17
C GLU A 154 -0.62 -3.47 -29.85
N ASP A 155 0.33 -3.46 -30.78
CA ASP A 155 1.69 -3.99 -30.57
C ASP A 155 2.62 -2.89 -30.01
N PRO A 156 3.68 -3.26 -29.27
CA PRO A 156 4.02 -4.62 -28.84
C PRO A 156 3.11 -5.12 -27.72
N ARG A 157 2.98 -6.45 -27.59
CA ARG A 157 2.09 -7.12 -26.61
C ARG A 157 2.82 -7.43 -25.32
N ILE A 158 2.07 -7.57 -24.22
CA ILE A 158 2.60 -8.01 -22.90
C ILE A 158 3.55 -9.21 -23.04
N ASN A 159 3.13 -10.24 -23.77
CA ASN A 159 3.89 -11.49 -23.90
C ASN A 159 5.24 -11.31 -24.64
N ASP A 160 5.37 -10.26 -25.44
CA ASP A 160 6.60 -9.98 -26.19
C ASP A 160 7.61 -9.18 -25.35
N VAL A 161 7.12 -8.40 -24.38
CA VAL A 161 7.94 -7.41 -23.64
C VAL A 161 8.26 -7.79 -22.21
N VAL A 162 7.42 -8.62 -21.57
CA VAL A 162 7.52 -8.89 -20.13
C VAL A 162 8.85 -9.54 -19.72
N THR A 163 9.33 -10.52 -20.51
CA THR A 163 10.62 -11.19 -20.25
C THR A 163 11.81 -10.26 -20.54
N PRO A 164 11.89 -9.58 -21.70
CA PRO A 164 12.93 -8.57 -21.92
C PRO A 164 13.03 -7.49 -20.83
N ILE A 165 11.90 -7.01 -20.32
CA ILE A 165 11.87 -6.02 -19.22
C ILE A 165 12.47 -6.61 -17.94
N GLN A 166 12.04 -7.81 -17.53
CA GLN A 166 12.56 -8.48 -16.34
C GLN A 166 14.05 -8.83 -16.47
N ASP A 167 14.50 -9.24 -17.65
CA ASP A 167 15.91 -9.55 -17.90
C ASP A 167 16.80 -8.30 -17.85
N ALA A 168 16.27 -7.14 -18.27
CA ALA A 168 16.96 -5.86 -18.20
C ALA A 168 17.03 -5.30 -16.78
N ASN A 169 16.05 -5.62 -15.93
CA ASN A 169 16.01 -5.23 -14.53
C ASN A 169 15.36 -6.32 -13.67
N THR A 170 16.20 -7.15 -13.05
CA THR A 170 15.73 -8.29 -12.24
C THR A 170 15.09 -7.88 -10.91
N ASP A 171 15.36 -6.66 -10.45
CA ASP A 171 14.86 -6.14 -9.17
C ASP A 171 13.57 -5.32 -9.34
N LEU A 172 13.11 -5.12 -10.58
CA LEU A 172 11.83 -4.47 -10.88
C LEU A 172 10.66 -5.30 -10.33
N ILE A 173 9.82 -4.65 -9.53
CA ILE A 173 8.58 -5.23 -9.03
C ILE A 173 7.43 -4.75 -9.92
N MET A 174 6.73 -5.67 -10.57
CA MET A 174 5.63 -5.34 -11.49
C MET A 174 4.29 -5.78 -10.89
N PHE A 175 3.35 -4.85 -10.79
CA PHE A 175 1.98 -5.08 -10.39
C PHE A 175 1.04 -4.86 -11.56
N SER A 176 -0.08 -5.59 -11.58
CA SER A 176 -1.11 -5.42 -12.61
C SER A 176 -2.51 -5.36 -12.03
N VAL A 177 -3.31 -4.44 -12.54
CA VAL A 177 -4.67 -4.15 -12.11
C VAL A 177 -5.59 -4.30 -13.30
N GLY A 178 -6.56 -5.21 -13.20
CA GLY A 178 -7.64 -5.32 -14.17
C GLY A 178 -8.91 -4.68 -13.62
N VAL A 179 -9.61 -3.85 -14.41
CA VAL A 179 -10.89 -3.26 -14.02
C VAL A 179 -12.01 -3.78 -14.92
N GLY A 180 -13.08 -4.30 -14.32
CA GLY A 180 -14.22 -4.84 -15.05
C GLY A 180 -13.98 -6.24 -15.61
N GLN A 181 -14.76 -6.62 -16.61
CA GLN A 181 -14.83 -8.01 -17.11
C GLN A 181 -14.15 -8.21 -18.48
N ASP A 182 -13.83 -7.14 -19.18
CA ASP A 182 -13.31 -7.17 -20.56
C ASP A 182 -11.78 -7.26 -20.64
N ILE A 183 -11.15 -7.79 -19.60
CA ILE A 183 -9.71 -7.98 -19.48
C ILE A 183 -9.26 -9.38 -19.94
N GLU A 184 -7.94 -9.58 -20.03
CA GLU A 184 -7.29 -10.90 -20.20
C GLU A 184 -6.49 -11.26 -18.93
N PRO A 185 -7.12 -11.82 -17.88
CA PRO A 185 -6.47 -12.04 -16.58
C PRO A 185 -5.19 -12.85 -16.66
N ASP A 186 -5.14 -13.88 -17.54
CA ASP A 186 -3.95 -14.71 -17.72
C ASP A 186 -2.74 -13.90 -18.22
N LYS A 187 -2.96 -12.92 -19.10
CA LYS A 187 -1.89 -12.02 -19.58
C LYS A 187 -1.47 -11.03 -18.49
N LEU A 188 -2.42 -10.48 -17.75
CA LEU A 188 -2.12 -9.56 -16.65
C LEU A 188 -1.40 -10.27 -15.50
N GLN A 189 -1.74 -11.52 -15.21
CA GLN A 189 -1.02 -12.35 -14.27
C GLN A 189 0.40 -12.67 -14.77
N ASN A 190 0.61 -12.77 -16.09
CA ASN A 190 1.95 -12.99 -16.65
C ASN A 190 2.91 -11.82 -16.35
N ILE A 191 2.41 -10.58 -16.31
CA ILE A 191 3.18 -9.39 -15.90
C ILE A 191 3.81 -9.61 -14.53
N THR A 192 3.04 -10.16 -13.60
CA THR A 192 3.45 -10.26 -12.20
C THR A 192 4.21 -11.55 -11.93
N ASN A 193 3.94 -12.64 -12.64
CA ASN A 193 4.61 -13.95 -12.47
C ASN A 193 6.14 -13.93 -12.66
N VAL A 194 6.66 -12.97 -13.44
CA VAL A 194 8.11 -12.86 -13.66
C VAL A 194 8.79 -11.96 -12.63
N SER A 195 8.02 -11.28 -11.78
CA SER A 195 8.50 -10.40 -10.72
C SER A 195 7.91 -10.80 -9.35
N ASN A 196 8.24 -10.08 -8.29
CA ASN A 196 7.68 -10.34 -6.96
C ASN A 196 6.35 -9.60 -6.69
N GLY A 197 5.69 -9.07 -7.73
CA GLY A 197 4.40 -8.40 -7.59
C GLY A 197 3.20 -9.34 -7.62
N PHE A 198 2.01 -8.77 -7.57
CA PHE A 198 0.75 -9.52 -7.62
C PHE A 198 -0.30 -8.82 -8.49
N HIS A 199 -1.23 -9.62 -9.00
CA HIS A 199 -2.32 -9.18 -9.86
C HIS A 199 -3.64 -9.15 -9.08
N GLN A 200 -4.47 -8.14 -9.33
CA GLN A 200 -5.85 -8.11 -8.85
C GLN A 200 -6.79 -7.69 -9.96
N VAL A 201 -7.97 -8.32 -9.98
CA VAL A 201 -9.10 -7.91 -10.79
C VAL A 201 -10.11 -7.24 -9.87
N ALA A 202 -10.40 -5.98 -10.14
CA ALA A 202 -11.54 -5.28 -9.58
C ALA A 202 -12.75 -5.53 -10.49
N GLY A 203 -13.82 -6.11 -9.93
CA GLY A 203 -15.04 -6.40 -10.65
C GLY A 203 -15.88 -5.14 -10.92
N SER A 204 -17.19 -5.25 -10.74
CA SER A 204 -18.04 -4.05 -10.67
C SER A 204 -17.71 -3.29 -9.38
N LEU A 205 -17.37 -2.00 -9.48
CA LEU A 205 -17.08 -1.13 -8.34
C LEU A 205 -18.40 -0.63 -7.73
N THR A 206 -19.11 -1.55 -7.11
CA THR A 206 -20.40 -1.34 -6.43
C THR A 206 -20.36 -1.95 -5.03
N ASP A 207 -21.26 -1.53 -4.15
CA ASP A 207 -21.36 -2.06 -2.78
C ASP A 207 -20.03 -1.97 -2.02
N THR A 208 -19.58 -3.09 -1.46
CA THR A 208 -18.28 -3.23 -0.79
C THR A 208 -17.09 -3.14 -1.74
N ASN A 209 -17.31 -3.25 -3.04
CA ASN A 209 -16.22 -3.25 -4.02
C ASN A 209 -15.93 -1.86 -4.58
N VAL A 210 -16.67 -0.83 -4.15
CA VAL A 210 -16.51 0.54 -4.63
C VAL A 210 -15.09 1.10 -4.38
N PHE A 211 -14.40 0.58 -3.36
CA PHE A 211 -13.04 0.97 -2.98
C PHE A 211 -11.98 -0.10 -3.29
N ASP A 212 -12.31 -1.12 -4.10
CA ASP A 212 -11.38 -2.21 -4.41
C ASP A 212 -10.09 -1.69 -5.05
N LEU A 213 -10.19 -0.66 -5.88
CA LEU A 213 -9.06 -0.11 -6.60
C LEU A 213 -8.12 0.66 -5.67
N GLU A 214 -8.67 1.56 -4.86
CA GLU A 214 -7.93 2.28 -3.82
C GLU A 214 -7.27 1.32 -2.82
N THR A 215 -8.03 0.32 -2.35
CA THR A 215 -7.52 -0.70 -1.43
C THR A 215 -6.41 -1.51 -2.07
N PHE A 216 -6.50 -1.83 -3.36
CA PHE A 216 -5.43 -2.51 -4.08
C PHE A 216 -4.17 -1.66 -4.20
N TYR A 217 -4.28 -0.39 -4.57
CA TYR A 217 -3.13 0.52 -4.63
C TYR A 217 -2.49 0.72 -3.25
N PHE A 218 -3.28 0.70 -2.17
CA PHE A 218 -2.74 0.67 -0.80
C PHE A 218 -1.93 -0.60 -0.53
N LYS A 219 -2.40 -1.79 -0.97
CA LYS A 219 -1.62 -3.05 -0.86
C LYS A 219 -0.34 -3.01 -1.68
N ILE A 220 -0.39 -2.47 -2.89
CA ILE A 220 0.80 -2.30 -3.74
C ILE A 220 1.81 -1.42 -3.00
N PHE A 221 1.38 -0.28 -2.46
CA PHE A 221 2.24 0.59 -1.66
C PHE A 221 2.81 -0.14 -0.44
N ALA A 222 1.98 -0.82 0.35
CA ALA A 222 2.43 -1.56 1.52
C ALA A 222 3.49 -2.62 1.15
N SER A 223 3.24 -3.39 0.09
CA SER A 223 4.20 -4.37 -0.43
C SER A 223 5.49 -3.71 -0.92
N ALA A 224 5.40 -2.61 -1.66
CA ALA A 224 6.57 -1.87 -2.14
C ALA A 224 7.37 -1.25 -0.99
N ALA A 225 6.72 -0.87 0.11
CA ALA A 225 7.34 -0.28 1.28
C ALA A 225 7.83 -1.30 2.32
N ASP A 226 7.76 -2.61 2.05
CA ASP A 226 7.97 -3.71 3.03
C ASP A 226 7.15 -3.54 4.31
N MET A 227 5.91 -3.09 4.16
CA MET A 227 4.95 -2.99 5.26
C MET A 227 4.07 -4.25 5.31
N ASP A 228 3.78 -4.70 6.52
CA ASP A 228 2.84 -5.78 6.75
C ASP A 228 1.42 -5.23 6.80
N LEU A 229 0.55 -5.80 5.97
CA LEU A 229 -0.86 -5.48 5.96
C LEU A 229 -1.54 -6.12 7.19
N VAL A 230 -2.04 -5.30 8.09
CA VAL A 230 -2.72 -5.72 9.33
C VAL A 230 -4.24 -5.67 9.21
N VAL A 231 -4.75 -4.87 8.28
CA VAL A 231 -6.19 -4.77 7.99
C VAL A 231 -6.40 -4.56 6.50
N ASP A 232 -7.35 -5.32 5.95
CA ASP A 232 -7.72 -5.33 4.54
C ASP A 232 -9.18 -5.77 4.27
N PRO A 233 -10.20 -5.02 4.76
CA PRO A 233 -11.52 -5.12 4.14
C PRO A 233 -12.22 -3.78 3.89
N THR A 234 -13.07 -3.80 2.88
CA THR A 234 -14.16 -2.84 2.71
C THR A 234 -15.42 -3.37 3.37
N HIS A 235 -16.06 -2.55 4.19
CA HIS A 235 -17.26 -2.90 4.94
C HIS A 235 -18.47 -2.12 4.45
N SER A 236 -19.64 -2.67 4.72
CA SER A 236 -20.92 -2.05 4.43
C SER A 236 -21.68 -1.96 5.75
N GLU A 237 -21.89 -0.73 6.22
CA GLU A 237 -22.44 -0.45 7.56
C GLU A 237 -23.82 0.19 7.47
N THR A 238 -24.70 -0.15 8.42
CA THR A 238 -26.06 0.42 8.46
C THR A 238 -26.14 1.62 9.39
N LEU A 239 -26.77 2.69 8.90
CA LEU A 239 -27.05 3.93 9.62
C LEU A 239 -28.45 3.99 10.24
N LEU A 240 -29.22 2.90 10.15
CA LEU A 240 -30.58 2.83 10.69
C LEU A 240 -30.61 2.76 12.23
N SER A 241 -29.52 2.28 12.84
CA SER A 241 -29.33 2.35 14.28
C SER A 241 -28.65 3.66 14.66
N PRO A 242 -29.00 4.32 15.78
CA PRO A 242 -28.24 5.45 16.31
C PRO A 242 -26.96 5.02 17.06
N ASP A 243 -26.79 3.72 17.30
CA ASP A 243 -25.66 3.20 18.07
C ASP A 243 -24.36 3.22 17.25
N PRO A 244 -23.22 3.63 17.84
CA PRO A 244 -21.93 3.52 17.18
C PRO A 244 -21.55 2.07 16.86
N VAL A 245 -20.93 1.84 15.71
CA VAL A 245 -20.49 0.51 15.24
C VAL A 245 -18.98 0.53 15.03
N ILE A 246 -18.28 -0.50 15.51
CA ILE A 246 -16.89 -0.71 15.14
C ILE A 246 -16.89 -1.29 13.72
N VAL A 247 -16.40 -0.51 12.77
CA VAL A 247 -16.28 -0.91 11.37
C VAL A 247 -15.23 -2.01 11.27
N ASP A 248 -14.04 -1.76 11.83
CA ASP A 248 -12.95 -2.72 11.84
C ASP A 248 -11.85 -2.32 12.83
N SER A 249 -10.82 -3.17 12.95
CA SER A 249 -9.83 -3.15 14.01
C SER A 249 -8.44 -3.55 13.51
N ALA A 250 -7.44 -2.71 13.76
CA ALA A 250 -6.04 -2.99 13.49
C ALA A 250 -5.30 -3.36 14.77
N LYS A 251 -4.56 -4.47 14.75
CA LYS A 251 -3.74 -4.89 15.89
C LYS A 251 -2.30 -4.39 15.70
N ILE A 252 -1.83 -3.61 16.68
CA ILE A 252 -0.46 -3.08 16.75
C ILE A 252 0.28 -3.76 17.89
N ILE A 253 1.54 -4.12 17.65
CA ILE A 253 2.45 -4.75 18.61
C ILE A 253 3.60 -3.82 18.98
N SER A 254 4.33 -4.16 20.05
CA SER A 254 5.43 -3.32 20.58
C SER A 254 6.60 -3.14 19.61
N SER A 255 6.76 -4.07 18.66
CA SER A 255 7.83 -4.04 17.67
C SER A 255 7.49 -3.19 16.44
N ASP A 256 6.23 -2.77 16.29
CA ASP A 256 5.83 -1.85 15.22
C ASP A 256 6.47 -0.49 15.47
N ARG A 257 7.04 0.08 14.42
CA ARG A 257 7.72 1.39 14.45
C ARG A 257 6.86 2.47 13.79
N SER A 258 6.07 2.11 12.79
CA SER A 258 5.08 3.00 12.23
C SER A 258 3.86 2.24 11.74
N ALA A 259 2.75 2.95 11.66
CA ALA A 259 1.53 2.49 11.00
C ALA A 259 1.05 3.55 10.02
N THR A 260 0.54 3.09 8.87
CA THR A 260 -0.23 3.91 7.93
C THR A 260 -1.62 3.30 7.85
N PHE A 261 -2.63 4.09 8.16
CA PHE A 261 -4.04 3.70 8.04
C PHE A 261 -4.69 4.48 6.91
N LEU A 262 -5.50 3.79 6.12
CA LEU A 262 -6.34 4.34 5.08
C LEU A 262 -7.80 4.22 5.52
N VAL A 263 -8.52 5.34 5.46
CA VAL A 263 -9.96 5.39 5.66
C VAL A 263 -10.58 5.87 4.37
N LEU A 264 -11.47 5.06 3.80
CA LEU A 264 -12.21 5.33 2.58
C LEU A 264 -13.68 5.50 2.95
N ASP A 265 -14.29 6.58 2.48
CA ASP A 265 -15.68 6.87 2.79
C ASP A 265 -16.32 7.70 1.68
N ASP A 266 -17.63 7.57 1.57
CA ASP A 266 -18.37 8.27 0.54
C ASP A 266 -18.58 9.75 0.90
N PRO A 267 -18.07 10.71 0.10
CA PRO A 267 -18.15 12.13 0.42
C PRO A 267 -19.58 12.67 0.49
N VAL A 268 -20.50 12.11 -0.30
CA VAL A 268 -21.92 12.52 -0.37
C VAL A 268 -22.67 12.07 0.88
N LEU A 269 -22.31 10.90 1.41
CA LEU A 269 -22.93 10.30 2.60
C LEU A 269 -22.31 10.76 3.92
N ARG A 270 -21.11 11.35 3.89
CA ARG A 270 -20.36 11.82 5.08
C ARG A 270 -21.16 12.77 5.98
N GLN A 271 -22.19 13.44 5.47
CA GLN A 271 -23.07 14.29 6.28
C GLN A 271 -23.98 13.52 7.25
N PHE A 272 -24.06 12.18 7.17
CA PHE A 272 -24.96 11.35 7.98
C PHE A 272 -24.26 10.58 9.11
N TYR A 273 -22.92 10.60 9.16
CA TYR A 273 -22.14 9.88 10.17
C TYR A 273 -20.81 10.58 10.46
N ASP A 274 -20.24 10.27 11.62
CA ASP A 274 -18.87 10.62 11.99
C ASP A 274 -18.00 9.35 12.00
N LEU A 275 -16.80 9.44 11.45
CA LEU A 275 -15.78 8.40 11.57
C LEU A 275 -14.79 8.79 12.67
N GLU A 276 -14.75 7.98 13.72
CA GLU A 276 -13.91 8.16 14.89
C GLU A 276 -12.84 7.05 14.89
N PHE A 277 -11.57 7.43 14.86
CA PHE A 277 -10.47 6.49 15.04
C PHE A 277 -10.16 6.41 16.53
N LEU A 278 -10.04 5.22 17.11
CA LEU A 278 -9.82 5.00 18.54
C LEU A 278 -8.47 4.34 18.80
N SER A 279 -7.75 4.85 19.79
CA SER A 279 -6.57 4.22 20.35
C SER A 279 -6.93 2.91 21.10
N PRO A 280 -5.93 2.08 21.46
CA PRO A 280 -6.14 0.92 22.32
C PRO A 280 -6.66 1.25 23.71
N SER A 281 -6.42 2.48 24.20
CA SER A 281 -7.00 2.99 25.46
C SER A 281 -8.47 3.42 25.33
N GLY A 282 -9.02 3.43 24.11
CA GLY A 282 -10.37 3.89 23.80
C GLY A 282 -10.51 5.40 23.63
N GLU A 283 -9.39 6.12 23.54
CA GLU A 283 -9.39 7.56 23.28
C GLU A 283 -9.61 7.82 21.79
N ILE A 284 -10.46 8.81 21.47
CA ILE A 284 -10.69 9.21 20.08
C ILE A 284 -9.48 10.01 19.61
N ILE A 285 -8.91 9.58 18.49
CA ILE A 285 -7.83 10.25 17.81
C ILE A 285 -8.37 11.53 17.16
N VAL A 286 -7.87 12.67 17.63
CA VAL A 286 -8.10 13.97 17.01
C VAL A 286 -6.83 14.38 16.25
N PRO A 287 -6.90 14.52 14.92
CA PRO A 287 -5.76 14.96 14.13
C PRO A 287 -5.18 16.30 14.61
N GLY A 288 -3.86 16.41 14.62
CA GLY A 288 -3.14 17.57 15.17
C GLY A 288 -3.03 17.61 16.70
N VAL A 289 -3.62 16.63 17.40
CA VAL A 289 -3.42 16.41 18.85
C VAL A 289 -2.49 15.22 19.05
N THR A 290 -1.62 15.32 20.06
CA THR A 290 -0.80 14.18 20.47
C THR A 290 -1.57 13.33 21.48
N ILE A 291 -1.60 12.02 21.30
CA ILE A 291 -2.13 11.07 22.29
C ILE A 291 -0.94 10.37 22.91
N GLY A 292 -0.76 10.50 24.24
CA GLY A 292 0.47 10.04 24.91
C GLY A 292 1.77 10.75 24.45
N GLY A 293 1.66 11.81 23.64
CA GLY A 293 2.81 12.44 22.98
C GLY A 293 3.16 11.83 21.62
N ILE A 294 2.32 10.94 21.07
CA ILE A 294 2.48 10.36 19.73
C ILE A 294 1.92 11.34 18.69
N GLY A 295 2.76 11.78 17.76
CA GLY A 295 2.36 12.63 16.65
C GLY A 295 1.63 11.82 15.58
N ILE A 296 0.46 12.30 15.18
CA ILE A 296 -0.35 11.69 14.11
C ILE A 296 -0.42 12.68 12.97
N GLN A 297 0.09 12.27 11.82
CA GLN A 297 0.01 13.04 10.58
C GLN A 297 -1.24 12.59 9.83
N GLU A 298 -2.09 13.56 9.48
CA GLU A 298 -3.27 13.32 8.65
C GLU A 298 -3.06 13.98 7.29
N SER A 299 -3.28 13.20 6.23
CA SER A 299 -3.54 13.72 4.89
C SER A 299 -4.97 13.37 4.50
N LYS A 300 -5.65 14.28 3.81
CA LYS A 300 -7.06 14.10 3.46
C LYS A 300 -7.33 14.62 2.05
N ARG A 301 -8.01 13.80 1.25
CA ARG A 301 -8.66 14.20 -0.01
C ARG A 301 -10.17 14.10 0.10
N HIS A 302 -10.84 14.31 -1.03
CA HIS A 302 -12.29 14.25 -1.08
C HIS A 302 -12.83 12.87 -0.68
N THR A 303 -12.23 11.80 -1.22
CA THR A 303 -12.68 10.39 -1.15
C THR A 303 -11.97 9.52 -0.11
N TYR A 304 -10.88 10.02 0.51
CA TYR A 304 -10.13 9.24 1.50
C TYR A 304 -9.36 10.12 2.49
N LYS A 305 -8.92 9.47 3.57
CA LYS A 305 -8.02 9.99 4.60
C LYS A 305 -6.90 9.00 4.89
N ILE A 306 -5.68 9.50 5.00
CA ILE A 306 -4.50 8.75 5.40
C ILE A 306 -4.06 9.24 6.79
N LEU A 307 -3.89 8.31 7.72
CA LEU A 307 -3.36 8.57 9.05
C LEU A 307 -2.00 7.87 9.18
N ARG A 308 -0.93 8.63 9.36
CA ARG A 308 0.41 8.10 9.58
C ARG A 308 0.82 8.32 11.03
N ILE A 309 1.29 7.25 11.65
CA ILE A 309 1.71 7.24 13.05
C ILE A 309 3.13 6.70 13.10
N VAL A 310 4.01 7.43 13.75
CA VAL A 310 5.34 6.92 14.13
C VAL A 310 5.29 6.62 15.61
N PHE A 311 5.46 5.35 15.97
CA PHE A 311 5.38 4.93 17.35
C PHE A 311 6.66 5.29 18.11
N PRO A 312 6.54 5.68 19.39
CA PRO A 312 7.68 6.04 20.22
C PRO A 312 8.51 4.80 20.62
N ASP A 313 9.52 5.02 21.47
CA ASP A 313 10.34 3.96 22.03
C ASP A 313 9.51 2.87 22.73
N ILE A 314 10.04 1.64 22.81
CA ILE A 314 9.38 0.48 23.44
C ILE A 314 9.01 0.71 24.92
N SER A 315 9.70 1.63 25.61
CA SER A 315 9.32 2.05 26.97
C SER A 315 7.91 2.66 27.07
N LYS A 316 7.33 3.10 25.96
CA LYS A 316 5.96 3.60 25.84
C LYS A 316 5.00 2.63 25.15
N ALA A 317 5.38 1.36 25.00
CA ALA A 317 4.54 0.36 24.33
C ALA A 317 3.11 0.28 24.90
N ASP A 318 2.95 0.43 26.22
CA ASP A 318 1.63 0.41 26.86
C ASP A 318 0.68 1.53 26.38
N GLU A 319 1.21 2.59 25.75
CA GLU A 319 0.41 3.71 25.23
C GLU A 319 -0.15 3.44 23.81
N TYR A 320 0.49 2.59 23.00
CA TYR A 320 0.13 2.38 21.59
C TYR A 320 -0.12 0.93 21.17
N THR A 321 0.30 -0.04 21.98
CA THR A 321 0.09 -1.45 21.67
C THR A 321 -1.35 -1.87 21.96
N GLY A 322 -1.86 -2.79 21.14
CA GLY A 322 -3.23 -3.29 21.24
C GLY A 322 -4.06 -3.01 20.00
N THR A 323 -5.37 -2.91 20.19
CA THR A 323 -6.33 -2.84 19.08
C THR A 323 -6.77 -1.41 18.85
N TRP A 324 -6.45 -0.89 17.67
CA TRP A 324 -6.93 0.40 17.17
C TRP A 324 -8.20 0.17 16.38
N ASN A 325 -9.24 0.97 16.62
CA ASN A 325 -10.55 0.73 16.02
C ASN A 325 -10.98 1.89 15.14
N LEU A 326 -11.54 1.60 13.97
CA LEU A 326 -12.35 2.57 13.24
C LEU A 326 -13.80 2.40 13.69
N ARG A 327 -14.40 3.45 14.22
CA ARG A 327 -15.80 3.47 14.66
C ARG A 327 -16.59 4.42 13.79
N LEU A 328 -17.71 3.93 13.28
CA LEU A 328 -18.72 4.75 12.63
C LEU A 328 -19.78 5.13 13.67
N LYS A 329 -20.12 6.40 13.72
CA LYS A 329 -21.15 6.95 14.61
C LYS A 329 -22.22 7.66 13.78
N PRO A 330 -23.41 7.06 13.64
CA PRO A 330 -24.53 7.71 12.98
C PRO A 330 -24.92 8.99 13.73
N ASN A 331 -25.20 10.08 13.01
CA ASN A 331 -25.58 11.35 13.63
C ASN A 331 -27.11 11.53 13.79
N GLY A 332 -27.88 10.49 13.40
CA GLY A 332 -29.34 10.46 13.49
C GLY A 332 -30.08 11.27 12.42
N SER A 333 -29.38 11.86 11.45
CA SER A 333 -30.01 12.64 10.37
C SER A 333 -30.44 11.79 9.16
N TRP A 334 -30.06 10.52 9.12
CA TRP A 334 -30.41 9.61 8.02
C TRP A 334 -31.93 9.46 7.86
N ASN A 335 -32.42 9.81 6.67
CA ASN A 335 -33.75 9.42 6.22
C ASN A 335 -33.78 9.35 4.68
N VAL A 336 -34.64 8.50 4.14
CA VAL A 336 -34.74 8.20 2.70
C VAL A 336 -34.78 9.47 1.84
N GLN A 337 -35.57 10.47 2.22
CA GLN A 337 -35.75 11.70 1.44
C GLN A 337 -34.52 12.61 1.52
N ALA A 338 -33.90 12.71 2.69
CA ALA A 338 -32.69 13.49 2.90
C ALA A 338 -31.46 12.91 2.20
N VAL A 339 -31.45 11.60 1.92
CA VAL A 339 -30.36 10.90 1.22
C VAL A 339 -30.57 10.95 -0.30
N GLN A 340 -31.82 10.82 -0.78
CA GLN A 340 -32.12 10.88 -2.22
C GLN A 340 -31.65 12.17 -2.87
N LYS A 341 -31.81 13.31 -2.20
CA LYS A 341 -31.42 14.61 -2.76
C LYS A 341 -29.89 14.71 -3.00
N PRO A 342 -29.02 14.47 -2.00
CA PRO A 342 -27.57 14.39 -2.18
C PRO A 342 -27.13 13.35 -3.21
N LEU A 343 -27.77 12.18 -3.29
CA LEU A 343 -27.42 11.15 -4.27
C LEU A 343 -27.74 11.56 -5.71
N ILE A 344 -28.80 12.36 -5.92
CA ILE A 344 -29.19 12.87 -7.24
C ILE A 344 -28.36 14.10 -7.62
N GLU A 345 -28.05 14.95 -6.65
CA GLU A 345 -27.34 16.22 -6.84
C GLU A 345 -25.81 16.08 -6.74
N GLY A 346 -25.29 14.92 -6.31
CA GLY A 346 -23.88 14.65 -6.15
C GLY A 346 -23.15 14.44 -7.47
N ASP A 347 -21.85 14.74 -7.47
CA ASP A 347 -20.97 14.57 -8.64
C ASP A 347 -20.75 13.09 -9.02
N ILE A 348 -21.00 12.17 -8.09
CA ILE A 348 -20.96 10.73 -8.32
C ILE A 348 -22.39 10.26 -8.61
N HIS A 349 -22.65 9.84 -9.85
CA HIS A 349 -23.95 9.34 -10.27
C HIS A 349 -24.18 7.90 -9.78
N TYR A 350 -24.57 7.74 -8.51
CA TYR A 350 -24.80 6.43 -7.90
C TYR A 350 -25.92 5.67 -8.61
N SER A 351 -25.57 4.54 -9.21
CA SER A 351 -26.50 3.66 -9.88
C SER A 351 -27.00 2.61 -8.89
N ASN A 352 -28.09 2.95 -8.20
CA ASN A 352 -29.04 2.00 -7.59
C ASN A 352 -28.63 1.18 -6.35
N TRP A 353 -27.41 1.25 -5.80
CA TRP A 353 -27.03 0.37 -4.67
C TRP A 353 -26.89 1.03 -3.29
N ILE A 354 -26.67 2.34 -3.18
CA ILE A 354 -26.94 3.04 -1.90
C ILE A 354 -28.45 3.01 -1.72
N SER A 355 -28.94 1.96 -1.07
CA SER A 355 -30.34 1.80 -0.75
C SER A 355 -30.65 2.73 0.41
N PRO A 356 -31.32 3.88 0.18
CA PRO A 356 -31.64 4.80 1.26
C PRO A 356 -32.58 4.13 2.29
N LEU A 357 -33.28 3.08 1.85
CA LEU A 357 -34.14 2.21 2.64
C LEU A 357 -33.36 1.30 3.59
N GLU A 358 -32.22 0.75 3.16
CA GLU A 358 -31.39 -0.14 4.00
C GLU A 358 -30.43 0.63 4.90
N GLY A 359 -30.20 1.91 4.59
CA GLY A 359 -29.31 2.74 5.39
C GLY A 359 -27.84 2.38 5.23
N SER A 360 -27.50 1.66 4.16
CA SER A 360 -26.16 1.09 3.99
C SER A 360 -25.18 2.10 3.43
N VAL A 361 -24.01 2.20 4.03
CA VAL A 361 -22.89 3.02 3.57
C VAL A 361 -21.61 2.20 3.43
N PRO A 362 -20.85 2.37 2.34
CA PRO A 362 -19.55 1.73 2.18
C PRO A 362 -18.51 2.47 3.02
N ILE A 363 -17.71 1.73 3.79
CA ILE A 363 -16.56 2.26 4.53
C ILE A 363 -15.39 1.32 4.32
N GLY A 364 -14.30 1.81 3.72
CA GLY A 364 -13.05 1.07 3.64
C GLY A 364 -12.13 1.42 4.80
N PHE A 365 -11.50 0.40 5.38
CA PHE A 365 -10.44 0.59 6.36
C PHE A 365 -9.30 -0.36 6.07
N ALA A 366 -8.12 0.20 5.79
CA ALA A 366 -6.91 -0.58 5.62
C ALA A 366 -5.81 -0.07 6.55
N GLY A 367 -4.94 -0.99 6.96
CA GLY A 367 -3.85 -0.69 7.88
C GLY A 367 -2.61 -1.46 7.48
N ALA A 368 -1.48 -0.77 7.40
CA ALA A 368 -0.18 -1.36 7.18
C ALA A 368 0.80 -0.89 8.26
N VAL A 369 1.65 -1.79 8.74
CA VAL A 369 2.67 -1.48 9.75
C VAL A 369 4.06 -1.76 9.23
N SER A 370 5.03 -0.98 9.69
CA SER A 370 6.44 -1.33 9.51
C SER A 370 7.04 -1.66 10.87
N SER A 371 7.80 -2.75 10.94
CA SER A 371 8.58 -3.14 12.09
C SER A 371 10.08 -3.05 11.76
N ASP A 372 10.93 -2.87 12.76
CA ASP A 372 12.39 -2.95 12.60
C ASP A 372 12.91 -4.28 13.17
N TYR A 373 12.13 -5.33 12.95
CA TYR A 373 12.49 -6.68 13.35
C TYR A 373 13.33 -7.31 12.25
N ARG A 374 14.57 -7.69 12.57
CA ARG A 374 15.49 -8.29 11.61
C ARG A 374 15.88 -9.67 12.06
N LEU A 375 15.76 -10.63 11.14
CA LEU A 375 16.32 -11.96 11.26
C LEU A 375 17.52 -12.06 10.31
N ARG A 376 18.71 -12.31 10.83
CA ARG A 376 19.88 -12.68 10.03
C ARG A 376 20.20 -14.15 10.25
N VAL A 377 20.20 -14.94 9.19
CA VAL A 377 20.55 -16.37 9.24
C VAL A 377 21.84 -16.58 8.47
N ASN A 378 22.78 -17.32 9.05
CA ASN A 378 24.02 -17.74 8.42
C ASN A 378 24.15 -19.26 8.47
N VAL A 379 24.60 -19.83 7.34
CA VAL A 379 24.91 -21.25 7.18
C VAL A 379 26.36 -21.37 6.76
N LEU A 380 27.21 -21.92 7.62
CA LEU A 380 28.64 -22.05 7.39
C LEU A 380 29.05 -23.53 7.42
N PRO A 381 29.23 -24.18 6.25
CA PRO A 381 29.78 -25.52 6.19
C PRO A 381 31.28 -25.50 6.55
N SER A 382 31.71 -26.43 7.39
CA SER A 382 33.14 -26.58 7.73
C SER A 382 33.97 -27.12 6.54
N SER A 383 33.35 -27.87 5.62
CA SER A 383 33.88 -28.25 4.32
C SER A 383 32.74 -28.75 3.41
N PHE A 384 33.02 -28.97 2.11
CA PHE A 384 32.07 -29.55 1.14
C PHE A 384 32.12 -31.08 1.05
N ILE A 385 32.74 -31.74 2.03
CA ILE A 385 32.91 -33.19 2.06
C ILE A 385 31.72 -33.82 2.81
N PRO A 386 31.21 -35.00 2.38
CA PRO A 386 30.19 -35.72 3.13
C PRO A 386 30.60 -35.93 4.59
N GLY A 387 29.69 -35.59 5.52
CA GLY A 387 29.92 -35.68 6.97
C GLY A 387 30.52 -34.42 7.61
N ALA A 388 30.74 -33.34 6.85
CA ALA A 388 31.16 -32.06 7.40
C ALA A 388 30.08 -31.44 8.29
N ASN A 389 30.49 -30.84 9.40
CA ASN A 389 29.58 -30.07 10.25
C ASN A 389 29.14 -28.80 9.53
N ILE A 390 27.86 -28.46 9.64
CA ILE A 390 27.28 -27.21 9.16
C ILE A 390 26.91 -26.39 10.38
N LYS A 391 27.54 -25.22 10.54
CA LYS A 391 27.17 -24.28 11.60
C LYS A 391 25.99 -23.45 11.11
N LEU A 392 24.88 -23.55 11.84
CA LEU A 392 23.72 -22.68 11.69
C LEU A 392 23.81 -21.61 12.79
N SER A 393 23.65 -20.35 12.43
CA SER A 393 23.52 -19.27 13.39
C SER A 393 22.42 -18.33 12.92
N ALA A 394 21.62 -17.84 13.85
CA ALA A 394 20.62 -16.83 13.59
C ALA A 394 20.75 -15.72 14.64
N THR A 395 20.57 -14.49 14.23
CA THR A 395 20.53 -13.32 15.12
C THR A 395 19.21 -12.61 14.90
N LEU A 396 18.55 -12.26 15.99
CA LEU A 396 17.25 -11.62 16.00
C LEU A 396 17.40 -10.26 16.65
N THR A 397 17.01 -9.20 15.95
CA THR A 397 17.06 -7.85 16.52
C THR A 397 15.76 -7.13 16.34
N ASP A 398 15.30 -6.44 17.38
CA ASP A 398 14.20 -5.48 17.34
C ASP A 398 14.80 -4.08 17.50
N ARG A 399 14.67 -3.22 16.49
CA ARG A 399 15.27 -1.87 16.46
C ARG A 399 16.79 -1.89 16.66
N GLU A 400 17.45 -2.93 16.13
CA GLU A 400 18.88 -3.23 16.30
C GLU A 400 19.30 -3.65 17.72
N TRP A 401 18.36 -3.82 18.65
CA TRP A 401 18.61 -4.41 19.96
C TRP A 401 18.46 -5.92 19.86
N PRO A 402 19.36 -6.73 20.47
CA PRO A 402 19.19 -8.17 20.54
C PRO A 402 17.81 -8.53 21.12
N ALA A 403 17.20 -9.58 20.60
CA ALA A 403 15.94 -10.11 21.10
C ALA A 403 16.22 -11.38 21.92
N PRO A 404 16.69 -11.28 23.18
CA PRO A 404 17.26 -12.40 23.96
C PRO A 404 16.25 -13.50 24.32
N ASN A 405 14.94 -13.23 24.18
CA ASN A 405 13.89 -14.23 24.36
C ASN A 405 13.39 -14.81 23.04
N GLY A 406 13.98 -14.38 21.93
CA GLY A 406 13.67 -14.85 20.59
C GLY A 406 14.17 -16.28 20.36
N SER A 407 13.41 -17.03 19.59
CA SER A 407 13.84 -18.34 19.09
C SER A 407 13.59 -18.44 17.60
N VAL A 408 14.53 -19.06 16.89
CA VAL A 408 14.47 -19.26 15.44
C VAL A 408 14.43 -20.76 15.19
N THR A 409 13.35 -21.25 14.60
CA THR A 409 13.27 -22.66 14.20
C THR A 409 13.74 -22.82 12.76
N VAL A 410 14.81 -23.57 12.57
CA VAL A 410 15.38 -23.88 11.27
C VAL A 410 14.93 -25.28 10.84
N ALA A 411 14.22 -25.37 9.73
CA ALA A 411 13.89 -26.65 9.09
C ALA A 411 15.04 -27.07 8.16
N VAL A 412 15.69 -28.19 8.47
CA VAL A 412 16.77 -28.78 7.68
C VAL A 412 16.21 -29.97 6.91
N GLN A 413 16.22 -29.89 5.59
CA GLN A 413 15.87 -31.00 4.71
C GLN A 413 17.13 -31.71 4.22
N SER A 414 17.25 -32.99 4.54
CA SER A 414 18.32 -33.85 4.03
C SER A 414 18.13 -34.18 2.54
N PRO A 415 19.19 -34.60 1.82
CA PRO A 415 19.09 -35.04 0.43
C PRO A 415 18.12 -36.22 0.22
N SER A 416 17.86 -37.03 1.24
CA SER A 416 16.86 -38.10 1.20
C SER A 416 15.42 -37.61 1.42
N GLY A 417 15.19 -36.30 1.51
CA GLY A 417 13.89 -35.68 1.71
C GLY A 417 13.40 -35.66 3.17
N VAL A 418 14.16 -36.21 4.12
CA VAL A 418 13.81 -36.20 5.54
C VAL A 418 14.04 -34.80 6.10
N GLN A 419 13.01 -34.23 6.74
CA GLN A 419 13.08 -32.95 7.43
C GLN A 419 13.40 -33.13 8.92
N SER A 420 14.18 -32.22 9.48
CA SER A 420 14.47 -32.12 10.91
C SER A 420 14.46 -30.66 11.33
N ASN A 421 13.98 -30.36 12.53
CA ASN A 421 13.92 -28.99 13.04
C ASN A 421 15.01 -28.76 14.09
N VAL A 422 15.71 -27.64 13.98
CA VAL A 422 16.69 -27.17 14.95
C VAL A 422 16.23 -25.81 15.47
N THR A 423 16.00 -25.71 16.77
CA THR A 423 15.69 -24.42 17.40
C THR A 423 16.98 -23.75 17.84
N LEU A 424 17.24 -22.57 17.29
CA LEU A 424 18.29 -21.66 17.70
C LEU A 424 17.70 -20.67 18.70
N PHE A 425 18.42 -20.41 19.77
CA PHE A 425 18.07 -19.38 20.75
C PHE A 425 19.06 -18.23 20.57
N ASP A 426 18.55 -17.01 20.65
CA ASP A 426 19.39 -15.82 20.71
C ASP A 426 20.03 -15.76 22.11
N ASP A 427 21.36 -15.88 22.20
CA ASP A 427 22.10 -15.85 23.46
C ASP A 427 22.54 -14.43 23.88
N GLY A 428 22.11 -13.41 23.14
CA GLY A 428 22.52 -11.99 23.32
C GLY A 428 23.82 -11.68 22.61
#